data_AF-A0A520ZV35-F1
#
_entry.id   AF-A0A520ZV35-F1
#
_cell.length_a   1.000
_cell.length_b   1.000
_cell.length_c   1.000
_cell.angle_alpha   90.00
_cell.angle_beta   90.00
_cell.angle_gamma   90.00
#
_symmetry.space_group_name_H-M   'P 1'
#
loop_
_entity.id
_entity.type
_entity.pdbx_description
1 polymer ?
#
loop_
_entity_poly.entity_id
_entity_poly.type
_entity_poly.pdbx_seq_one_letter_code
_entity_poly.pdbx_strand_id
1 'polypeptide(L)'
;MSWEEIKQWLQVRHLENEVLDHLADTVDPQIKKVRGYRNKLREPLAVCKEYSKELVATIPGPILADRKKWSASPQLKALLAGSENPEQLLAAEQGSEPANYLLLTMTRTDRTIFGREKRGEMVVCDAKMQTVTFTDHKV
;
A
#
# COMPACT_ATOMS: atom_id res chain seq x y z
N MET A 1 37.76 -0.19 -9.51
CA MET A 1 36.38 -0.01 -10.02
C MET A 1 36.34 -0.62 -11.41
N SER A 2 35.54 -1.67 -11.58
CA SER A 2 35.36 -2.40 -12.85
C SER A 2 34.57 -1.57 -13.87
N TRP A 3 34.73 -1.88 -15.16
CA TRP A 3 33.97 -1.26 -16.24
C TRP A 3 32.45 -1.49 -16.13
N GLU A 4 32.02 -2.66 -15.62
CA GLU A 4 30.60 -2.91 -15.28
C GLU A 4 30.08 -1.93 -14.21
N GLU A 5 30.85 -1.67 -13.16
CA GLU A 5 30.46 -0.77 -12.06
C GLU A 5 30.28 0.67 -12.56
N ILE A 6 31.12 1.11 -13.49
CA ILE A 6 31.03 2.45 -14.11
C ILE A 6 29.77 2.57 -14.97
N LYS A 7 29.44 1.54 -15.76
CA LYS A 7 28.20 1.53 -16.57
C LYS A 7 26.95 1.59 -15.69
N GLN A 8 26.91 0.76 -14.65
CA GLN A 8 25.78 0.74 -13.73
C GLN A 8 25.64 2.08 -12.99
N TRP A 9 26.74 2.69 -12.58
CA TRP A 9 26.75 4.02 -11.96
C TRP A 9 26.25 5.12 -12.92
N LEU A 10 26.70 5.10 -14.18
CA LEU A 10 26.25 6.05 -15.21
C LEU A 10 24.75 5.90 -15.51
N GLN A 11 24.26 4.67 -15.58
CA GLN A 11 22.86 4.37 -15.86
C GLN A 11 21.95 4.80 -14.71
N VAL A 12 22.33 4.51 -13.46
CA VAL A 12 21.61 4.97 -12.26
C VAL A 12 21.55 6.50 -12.21
N ARG A 13 22.67 7.17 -12.53
CA ARG A 13 22.74 8.63 -12.55
C ARG A 13 21.91 9.26 -13.67
N HIS A 14 21.79 8.58 -14.81
CA HIS A 14 20.90 8.99 -15.91
C HIS A 14 19.44 8.91 -15.51
N LEU A 15 19.01 7.76 -15.00
CA LEU A 15 17.65 7.51 -14.50
C LEU A 15 17.26 8.52 -13.41
N GLU A 16 18.16 8.83 -12.50
CA GLU A 16 17.88 9.82 -11.45
C GLU A 16 17.68 11.23 -12.03
N ASN A 17 18.45 11.63 -13.04
CA ASN A 17 18.23 12.94 -13.68
C ASN A 17 16.89 12.98 -14.44
N GLU A 18 16.48 11.89 -15.09
CA GLU A 18 15.16 11.83 -15.76
C GLU A 18 14.01 11.97 -14.75
N VAL A 19 14.11 11.31 -13.59
CA VAL A 19 13.13 11.45 -12.52
C VAL A 19 13.09 12.88 -11.99
N LEU A 20 14.25 13.51 -11.81
CA LEU A 20 14.34 14.91 -11.38
C LEU A 20 13.73 15.88 -12.40
N ASP A 21 13.94 15.61 -13.69
CA ASP A 21 13.38 16.41 -14.77
C ASP A 21 11.86 16.28 -14.83
N HIS A 22 11.35 15.06 -14.74
CA HIS A 22 9.92 14.77 -14.68
C HIS A 22 9.26 15.40 -13.44
N LEU A 23 9.91 15.33 -12.28
CA LEU A 23 9.43 15.95 -11.05
C LEU A 23 9.33 17.47 -11.20
N ALA A 24 10.35 18.10 -11.79
CA ALA A 24 10.31 19.53 -12.08
C ALA A 24 9.18 19.89 -13.05
N ASP A 25 8.96 19.09 -14.11
CA ASP A 25 7.86 19.31 -15.05
C ASP A 25 6.48 19.15 -14.41
N THR A 26 6.35 18.23 -13.46
CA THR A 26 5.07 17.92 -12.79
C THR A 26 4.71 18.99 -11.75
N VAL A 27 5.69 19.51 -11.01
CA VAL A 27 5.46 20.46 -9.90
C VAL A 27 5.44 21.90 -10.39
N ASP A 28 6.54 22.35 -10.99
CA ASP A 28 6.68 23.69 -11.56
C ASP A 28 7.85 23.71 -12.56
N PRO A 29 7.57 23.80 -13.87
CA PRO A 29 8.60 23.85 -14.91
C PRO A 29 9.61 25.01 -14.74
N GLN A 30 9.26 26.08 -14.02
CA GLN A 30 10.18 27.19 -13.73
C GLN A 30 11.39 26.75 -12.89
N ILE A 31 11.30 25.64 -12.14
CA ILE A 31 12.40 25.08 -11.34
C ILE A 31 13.62 24.78 -12.24
N LYS A 32 13.40 24.37 -13.49
CA LYS A 32 14.49 24.09 -14.45
C LYS A 32 15.33 25.32 -14.81
N LYS A 33 14.81 26.54 -14.60
CA LYS A 33 15.55 27.80 -14.83
C LYS A 33 16.59 28.06 -13.74
N VAL A 34 16.48 27.41 -12.58
CA VAL A 34 17.44 27.57 -11.49
C VAL A 34 18.72 26.83 -11.82
N ARG A 35 19.85 27.54 -11.79
CA ARG A 35 21.18 26.93 -12.02
C ARG A 35 21.41 25.79 -11.04
N GLY A 36 21.73 24.61 -11.58
CA GLY A 36 22.01 23.41 -10.79
C GLY A 36 20.80 22.83 -10.06
N TYR A 37 19.57 23.08 -10.53
CA TYR A 37 18.33 22.59 -9.89
C TYR A 37 18.38 21.10 -9.58
N ARG A 38 18.92 20.26 -10.48
CA ARG A 38 19.08 18.82 -10.23
C ARG A 38 19.87 18.52 -8.96
N ASN A 39 20.97 19.23 -8.72
CA ASN A 39 21.77 19.05 -7.51
C ASN A 39 20.98 19.47 -6.26
N LYS A 40 20.18 20.53 -6.35
CA LYS A 40 19.33 21.01 -5.25
C LYS A 40 18.16 20.06 -4.96
N LEU A 41 17.65 19.38 -5.98
CA LEU A 41 16.52 18.44 -5.85
C LEU A 41 16.95 17.03 -5.45
N ARG A 42 18.24 16.67 -5.53
CA ARG A 42 18.71 15.33 -5.16
C ARG A 42 18.44 14.98 -3.70
N GLU A 43 18.71 15.90 -2.77
CA GLU A 43 18.47 15.68 -1.35
C GLU A 43 16.96 15.53 -1.05
N PRO A 44 16.07 16.44 -1.48
CA PRO A 44 14.62 16.23 -1.36
C PRO A 44 14.15 14.92 -2.00
N LEU A 45 14.66 14.57 -3.18
CA LEU A 45 14.31 13.31 -3.84
C LEU A 45 14.76 12.09 -3.01
N ALA A 46 15.92 12.13 -2.37
CA ALA A 46 16.39 11.07 -1.51
C ALA A 46 15.48 10.88 -0.29
N VAL A 47 15.03 11.98 0.33
CA VAL A 47 14.05 11.94 1.44
C VAL A 47 12.73 11.32 0.97
N CYS A 48 12.20 11.74 -0.17
CA CYS A 48 10.97 11.17 -0.73
C CYS A 48 11.10 9.68 -1.08
N LYS A 49 12.25 9.26 -1.62
CA LYS A 49 12.55 7.86 -1.90
C LYS A 49 12.55 7.04 -0.62
N GLU A 50 13.19 7.53 0.44
CA GLU A 50 13.24 6.81 1.71
C GLU A 50 11.87 6.72 2.35
N TYR A 51 11.12 7.82 2.40
CA TYR A 51 9.73 7.81 2.86
C TYR A 51 8.86 6.81 2.07
N SER A 52 9.05 6.74 0.75
CA SER A 52 8.32 5.78 -0.09
C SER A 52 8.70 4.33 0.21
N LYS A 53 9.97 4.03 0.51
CA LYS A 53 10.39 2.70 0.96
C LYS A 53 9.77 2.34 2.31
N GLU A 54 9.78 3.26 3.26
CA GLU A 54 9.15 3.08 4.56
C GLU A 54 7.65 2.82 4.39
N LEU A 55 6.98 3.59 3.55
CA LEU A 55 5.56 3.41 3.24
C LEU A 55 5.29 2.04 2.60
N VAL A 56 6.08 1.62 1.61
CA VAL A 56 5.96 0.29 0.99
C VAL A 56 6.22 -0.82 2.01
N ALA A 57 7.15 -0.62 2.94
CA ALA A 57 7.42 -1.58 4.01
C ALA A 57 6.24 -1.73 5.00
N THR A 58 5.34 -0.74 5.07
CA THR A 58 4.09 -0.86 5.85
C THR A 58 3.01 -1.67 5.14
N ILE A 59 3.11 -1.87 3.82
CA ILE A 59 2.15 -2.67 3.07
C ILE A 59 2.31 -4.12 3.51
N PRO A 60 1.26 -4.75 4.07
CA PRO A 60 1.34 -6.14 4.48
C PRO A 60 1.65 -7.02 3.28
N GLY A 61 2.48 -8.04 3.49
CA GLY A 61 2.81 -9.01 2.46
C GLY A 61 1.56 -9.68 1.86
N PRO A 62 1.69 -10.31 0.69
CA PRO A 62 0.57 -10.91 -0.01
C PRO A 62 -0.12 -11.96 0.86
N ILE A 63 -1.45 -11.92 0.89
CA ILE A 63 -2.28 -12.91 1.58
C ILE A 63 -2.68 -13.97 0.57
N LEU A 64 -2.41 -15.23 0.87
CA LEU A 64 -2.82 -16.35 0.02
C LEU A 64 -4.35 -16.47 0.01
N ALA A 65 -4.97 -16.14 -1.11
CA ALA A 65 -6.39 -16.35 -1.36
C ALA A 65 -6.62 -17.77 -1.91
N ASP A 66 -6.65 -18.78 -1.04
CA ASP A 66 -7.03 -20.15 -1.42
C ASP A 66 -8.51 -20.37 -1.11
N ARG A 67 -9.33 -20.59 -2.14
CA ARG A 67 -10.78 -20.85 -2.04
C ARG A 67 -11.10 -22.02 -1.09
N LYS A 68 -10.23 -23.04 -1.00
CA LYS A 68 -10.42 -24.19 -0.10
C LYS A 68 -10.10 -23.88 1.36
N LYS A 69 -9.25 -22.87 1.62
CA LYS A 69 -8.82 -22.46 2.97
C LYS A 69 -9.45 -21.14 3.42
N TRP A 70 -10.37 -20.59 2.62
CA TRP A 70 -11.08 -19.36 2.89
C TRP A 70 -11.75 -19.33 4.26
N SER A 71 -12.54 -20.36 4.55
CA SER A 71 -13.24 -20.53 5.82
C SER A 71 -12.29 -20.74 7.00
N ALA A 72 -11.04 -21.10 6.74
CA ALA A 72 -10.01 -21.34 7.74
C ALA A 72 -9.10 -20.11 7.98
N SER A 73 -9.16 -19.07 7.15
CA SER A 73 -8.36 -17.84 7.30
C SER A 73 -9.13 -16.74 8.04
N PRO A 74 -8.82 -16.44 9.32
CA PRO A 74 -9.45 -15.35 10.04
C PRO A 74 -9.20 -13.99 9.39
N GLN A 75 -8.04 -13.81 8.74
CA GLN A 75 -7.66 -12.55 8.09
C GLN A 75 -8.52 -12.27 6.85
N LEU A 76 -8.72 -13.28 5.99
CA LEU A 76 -9.58 -13.13 4.80
C LEU A 76 -11.03 -12.86 5.21
N LYS A 77 -11.52 -13.54 6.25
CA LYS A 77 -12.85 -13.27 6.82
C LYS A 77 -12.97 -11.83 7.34
N ALA A 78 -11.99 -11.35 8.08
CA ALA A 78 -12.02 -9.99 8.61
C ALA A 78 -11.99 -8.93 7.49
N LEU A 79 -11.14 -9.13 6.48
CA LEU A 79 -11.01 -8.23 5.34
C LEU A 79 -12.29 -8.18 4.51
N LEU A 80 -12.98 -9.30 4.33
CA LEU A 80 -14.13 -9.40 3.42
C LEU A 80 -15.48 -9.56 4.13
N ALA A 81 -15.52 -9.34 5.45
CA ALA A 81 -16.76 -9.41 6.24
C ALA A 81 -17.87 -8.50 5.72
N GLY A 82 -17.52 -7.39 5.05
CA GLY A 82 -18.46 -6.44 4.44
C GLY A 82 -18.67 -6.63 2.93
N SER A 83 -18.04 -7.64 2.31
CA SER A 83 -18.19 -7.89 0.88
C SER A 83 -19.48 -8.69 0.62
N GLU A 84 -20.34 -8.21 -0.28
CA GLU A 84 -21.57 -8.93 -0.64
C GLU A 84 -21.30 -10.27 -1.34
N ASN A 85 -20.19 -10.37 -2.08
CA ASN A 85 -19.81 -11.61 -2.76
C ASN A 85 -18.30 -11.73 -3.01
N PRO A 86 -17.54 -12.21 -2.01
CA PRO A 86 -16.08 -12.29 -2.12
C PRO A 86 -15.60 -13.28 -3.19
N GLU A 87 -16.40 -14.31 -3.50
CA GLU A 87 -16.06 -15.26 -4.58
C GLU A 87 -16.15 -14.59 -5.96
N GLN A 88 -17.13 -13.71 -6.19
CA GLN A 88 -17.27 -12.99 -7.46
C GLN A 88 -16.17 -11.95 -7.67
N LEU A 89 -15.75 -11.25 -6.61
CA LEU A 89 -14.63 -10.28 -6.67
C LEU A 89 -13.32 -10.94 -7.15
N LEU A 90 -13.09 -12.20 -6.77
CA LEU A 90 -11.88 -12.93 -7.16
C LEU A 90 -12.06 -13.71 -8.47
N ALA A 91 -13.29 -14.10 -8.81
CA ALA A 91 -13.59 -14.83 -10.04
C ALA A 91 -13.59 -13.93 -11.29
N ALA A 92 -13.90 -12.63 -11.14
CA ALA A 92 -13.94 -11.66 -12.24
C ALA A 92 -12.62 -11.60 -13.03
N GLU A 93 -11.48 -11.87 -12.37
CA GLU A 93 -10.15 -11.77 -12.97
C GLU A 93 -9.55 -13.12 -13.42
N GLN A 94 -10.23 -14.25 -13.21
CA GLN A 94 -9.72 -15.57 -13.66
C GLN A 94 -9.75 -15.76 -15.19
N GLY A 95 -10.34 -14.82 -15.94
CA GLY A 95 -10.39 -14.83 -17.40
C GLY A 95 -9.15 -14.22 -18.08
N SER A 96 -8.29 -13.53 -17.32
CA SER A 96 -6.99 -13.04 -17.78
C SER A 96 -5.92 -13.97 -17.19
N GLU A 97 -4.86 -14.25 -17.95
CA GLU A 97 -3.66 -15.00 -17.52
C GLU A 97 -3.44 -14.95 -16.00
N PRO A 98 -3.15 -16.07 -15.30
CA PRO A 98 -3.22 -16.12 -13.83
C PRO A 98 -2.36 -15.02 -13.21
N ALA A 99 -3.01 -13.92 -12.83
CA ALA A 99 -2.37 -12.84 -12.11
C ALA A 99 -2.00 -13.43 -10.75
N ASN A 100 -0.70 -13.71 -10.56
CA ASN A 100 -0.19 -14.30 -9.31
C ASN A 100 -0.47 -13.43 -8.09
N TYR A 101 -0.86 -12.16 -8.30
CA TYR A 101 -1.22 -11.19 -7.27
C TYR A 101 -2.40 -10.32 -7.72
N LEU A 102 -3.31 -10.05 -6.78
CA LEU A 102 -4.46 -9.17 -6.95
C LEU A 102 -4.39 -8.06 -5.90
N LEU A 103 -4.68 -6.81 -6.28
CA LEU A 103 -4.65 -5.67 -5.37
C LEU A 103 -6.03 -5.45 -4.74
N LEU A 104 -6.22 -5.93 -3.52
CA LEU A 104 -7.44 -5.67 -2.78
C LEU A 104 -7.42 -4.27 -2.15
N THR A 105 -8.30 -3.39 -2.60
CA THR A 105 -8.54 -2.06 -2.02
C THR A 105 -9.88 -2.03 -1.30
N MET A 106 -9.97 -1.24 -0.21
CA MET A 106 -11.16 -1.11 0.62
C MET A 106 -11.10 0.18 1.46
N THR A 107 -12.26 0.67 1.87
CA THR A 107 -12.39 1.78 2.82
C THR A 107 -12.38 1.24 4.25
N ARG A 108 -11.39 1.62 5.04
CA ARG A 108 -11.36 1.33 6.49
C ARG A 108 -12.13 2.40 7.26
N THR A 109 -13.11 1.98 8.05
CA THR A 109 -13.87 2.85 8.95
C THR A 109 -13.67 2.41 10.39
N ASP A 110 -13.11 3.31 11.21
CA ASP A 110 -12.93 3.11 12.64
C ASP A 110 -14.07 3.83 13.40
N ARG A 111 -14.79 3.11 14.26
CA ARG A 111 -15.83 3.69 15.12
C ARG A 111 -15.59 3.33 16.58
N THR A 112 -15.87 4.29 17.45
CA THR A 112 -16.00 4.00 18.89
C THR A 112 -17.44 3.63 19.17
N ILE A 113 -17.66 2.48 19.77
CA ILE A 113 -18.97 2.03 20.24
C ILE A 113 -18.90 1.74 21.74
N PHE A 114 -20.05 1.76 22.40
CA PHE A 114 -20.17 1.37 23.80
C PHE A 114 -20.91 0.03 23.85
N GLY A 115 -20.26 -0.97 24.42
CA GLY A 115 -20.73 -2.35 24.40
C GLY A 115 -20.56 -3.03 25.74
N ARG A 116 -20.88 -4.33 25.77
CA ARG A 116 -20.66 -5.16 26.94
C ARG A 116 -19.30 -5.84 26.83
N GLU A 117 -18.45 -5.63 27.82
CA GLU A 117 -17.14 -6.29 27.93
C GLU A 117 -17.14 -7.17 29.19
N LYS A 118 -16.68 -8.42 29.06
CA LYS A 118 -16.46 -9.28 30.23
C LYS A 118 -15.02 -9.08 30.73
N ARG A 119 -14.85 -8.54 31.94
CA ARG A 119 -13.58 -8.41 32.65
C ARG A 119 -13.52 -9.40 33.80
N GLY A 120 -12.80 -10.52 33.60
CA GLY A 120 -12.78 -11.61 34.57
C GLY A 120 -14.17 -12.24 34.71
N GLU A 121 -14.75 -12.22 35.91
CA GLU A 121 -16.12 -12.66 36.15
C GLU A 121 -17.18 -11.55 36.02
N MET A 122 -16.76 -10.29 35.90
CA MET A 122 -17.67 -9.14 35.84
C MET A 122 -18.03 -8.77 34.40
N VAL A 123 -19.32 -8.49 34.16
CA VAL A 123 -19.78 -7.89 32.90
C VAL A 123 -19.89 -6.38 33.07
N VAL A 124 -19.07 -5.64 32.34
CA VAL A 124 -19.11 -4.18 32.28
C VAL A 124 -20.05 -3.77 31.16
N CYS A 125 -21.12 -3.06 31.51
CA CYS A 125 -21.97 -2.37 30.55
C CYS A 125 -21.31 -1.04 30.14
N ASP A 126 -21.52 -0.62 28.90
CA ASP A 126 -20.98 0.61 28.32
C ASP A 126 -19.45 0.73 28.35
N ALA A 127 -18.75 -0.39 28.14
CA ALA A 127 -17.32 -0.39 27.90
C ALA A 127 -17.03 0.28 26.54
N LYS A 128 -16.09 1.23 26.52
CA LYS A 128 -15.63 1.89 25.28
C LYS A 128 -14.86 0.87 24.43
N MET A 129 -15.38 0.57 23.24
CA MET A 129 -14.80 -0.39 22.30
C MET A 129 -14.48 0.29 20.96
N GLN A 130 -13.43 -0.17 20.29
CA GLN A 130 -13.14 0.20 18.91
C GLN A 130 -13.63 -0.92 17.99
N THR A 131 -14.45 -0.55 17.02
CA THR A 131 -14.81 -1.43 15.91
C THR A 131 -14.15 -0.93 14.63
N VAL A 132 -13.59 -1.86 13.87
CA VAL A 132 -12.97 -1.62 12.57
C VAL A 132 -13.80 -2.34 11.53
N THR A 133 -14.28 -1.62 10.54
CA THR A 133 -15.07 -2.18 9.43
C THR A 133 -14.39 -1.83 8.11
N PHE A 134 -14.44 -2.76 7.17
CA PHE A 134 -13.94 -2.58 5.82
C PHE A 134 -15.11 -2.64 4.82
N THR A 135 -15.19 -1.66 3.92
CA THR A 135 -16.24 -1.55 2.90
C THR A 135 -15.64 -1.23 1.53
N ASP A 136 -16.46 -1.16 0.49
CA ASP A 136 -16.06 -0.77 -0.88
C ASP A 136 -14.93 -1.63 -1.45
N HIS A 137 -14.98 -2.94 -1.21
CA HIS A 137 -13.98 -3.89 -1.69
C HIS A 137 -13.89 -3.86 -3.21
N LYS A 138 -12.70 -3.55 -3.72
CA LYS A 138 -12.37 -3.61 -5.15
C LYS A 138 -11.07 -4.38 -5.32
N VAL A 139 -11.05 -5.23 -6.33
CA VAL A 139 -9.89 -6.05 -6.73
C VAL A 139 -9.42 -5.56 -8.10
#